data_AF-B6W2F7-F1
#
_entry.id   AF-B6W2F7-F1
#
_cell.length_a   1.000
_cell.length_b   1.000
_cell.length_c   1.000
_cell.angle_alpha   90.00
_cell.angle_beta   90.00
_cell.angle_gamma   90.00
#
_symmetry.space_group_name_H-M   'P 1'
#
loop_
_entity.id
_entity.type
_entity.pdbx_description
1 polymer ?
#
loop_
_entity_poly.entity_id
_entity_poly.type
_entity_poly.pdbx_seq_one_letter_code
_entity_poly.pdbx_strand_id
1 'polypeptide(L)'
;MKAKNEIERWLKDEKFMAFANKRAKEEFFNSENNYIDPQYEEMAEGFEDNDEYVVPMVDYLSYRLHRAKIYRNRRRRERDIWWVWIQLKYEGIYVEACIKYYAKLVEEVEKDIYTILHREYVRMKRNQTSNKQ
;
A
#
# COMPACT_ATOMS: atom_id res chain seq x y z
N MET A 1 7.62 17.68 6.54
CA MET A 1 8.95 17.78 5.89
C MET A 1 9.86 16.59 6.23
N LYS A 2 10.15 16.29 7.51
CA LYS A 2 11.13 15.24 7.90
C LYS A 2 10.86 13.83 7.31
N ALA A 3 9.61 13.35 7.34
CA ALA A 3 9.26 12.01 6.84
C ALA A 3 9.31 11.87 5.29
N LYS A 4 9.00 12.93 4.54
CA LYS A 4 9.15 12.92 3.06
C LYS A 4 10.62 12.77 2.68
N ASN A 5 11.49 13.52 3.35
CA ASN A 5 12.94 13.47 3.13
C ASN A 5 13.55 12.11 3.51
N GLU A 6 12.96 11.37 4.44
CA GLU A 6 13.41 10.01 4.82
C GLU A 6 13.07 8.99 3.74
N ILE A 7 11.84 9.01 3.22
CA ILE A 7 11.43 8.11 2.14
C ILE A 7 12.28 8.36 0.89
N GLU A 8 12.45 9.61 0.47
CA GLU A 8 13.32 9.94 -0.68
C GLU A 8 14.74 9.41 -0.54
N ARG A 9 15.27 9.34 0.68
CA ARG A 9 16.58 8.73 0.95
C ARG A 9 16.55 7.22 0.82
N TRP A 10 15.52 6.56 1.35
CA TRP A 10 15.36 5.11 1.22
C TRP A 10 15.19 4.68 -0.24
N LEU A 11 14.41 5.43 -1.02
CA LEU A 11 14.18 5.14 -2.44
C LEU A 11 15.47 5.21 -3.29
N LYS A 12 16.52 5.89 -2.81
CA LYS A 12 17.86 5.91 -3.44
C LYS A 12 18.74 4.72 -3.05
N ASP A 13 18.39 3.94 -2.03
CA ASP A 13 19.11 2.71 -1.64
C ASP A 13 18.64 1.54 -2.50
N GLU A 14 19.46 1.15 -3.48
CA GLU A 14 19.17 0.04 -4.40
C GLU A 14 18.90 -1.29 -3.68
N LYS A 15 19.60 -1.56 -2.57
CA LYS A 15 19.40 -2.80 -1.80
C LYS A 15 18.06 -2.79 -1.08
N PHE A 16 17.66 -1.62 -0.59
CA PHE A 16 16.32 -1.44 -0.04
C PHE A 16 15.26 -1.62 -1.14
N MET A 17 15.43 -1.00 -2.31
CA MET A 17 14.46 -1.11 -3.40
C MET A 17 14.32 -2.54 -3.93
N ALA A 18 15.42 -3.29 -4.04
CA ALA A 18 15.37 -4.71 -4.40
C ALA A 18 14.58 -5.53 -3.36
N PHE A 19 14.80 -5.28 -2.06
CA PHE A 19 14.02 -5.89 -0.98
C PHE A 19 12.54 -5.51 -1.05
N ALA A 20 12.26 -4.20 -1.16
CA ALA A 20 10.91 -3.63 -1.20
C ALA A 20 10.10 -4.21 -2.36
N ASN A 21 10.68 -4.27 -3.56
CA ASN A 21 10.02 -4.84 -4.74
C ASN A 21 9.74 -6.33 -4.58
N LYS A 22 10.69 -7.11 -4.04
CA LYS A 22 10.47 -8.53 -3.77
C LYS A 22 9.33 -8.73 -2.76
N ARG A 23 9.37 -7.99 -1.65
CA ARG A 23 8.40 -8.09 -0.56
C ARG A 23 6.99 -7.64 -0.98
N ALA A 24 6.89 -6.58 -1.78
CA ALA A 24 5.62 -6.11 -2.32
C ALA A 24 5.01 -7.11 -3.30
N LYS A 25 5.83 -7.78 -4.13
CA LYS A 25 5.37 -8.89 -4.98
C LYS A 25 4.84 -10.05 -4.14
N GLU A 26 5.52 -10.42 -3.07
CA GLU A 26 5.04 -11.47 -2.15
C GLU A 26 3.67 -11.13 -1.55
N GLU A 27 3.43 -9.86 -1.17
CA GLU A 27 2.10 -9.44 -0.70
C GLU A 27 1.04 -9.44 -1.80
N PHE A 28 1.40 -8.99 -3.00
CA PHE A 28 0.46 -8.94 -4.11
C PHE A 28 -0.10 -10.33 -4.46
N PHE A 29 0.69 -11.38 -4.29
CA PHE A 29 0.26 -12.77 -4.51
C PHE A 29 -0.23 -13.49 -3.24
N ASN A 30 -0.34 -12.79 -2.11
CA ASN A 30 -0.81 -13.38 -0.86
C ASN A 30 -2.35 -13.46 -0.84
N SER A 31 -2.89 -14.67 -0.86
CA SER A 31 -4.34 -14.91 -0.90
C SER A 31 -5.11 -14.33 0.29
N GLU A 32 -4.47 -14.18 1.46
CA GLU A 32 -5.11 -13.57 2.64
C GLU A 32 -5.42 -12.08 2.43
N ASN A 33 -4.67 -11.41 1.55
CA ASN A 33 -4.82 -9.98 1.24
C ASN A 33 -5.56 -9.72 -0.08
N ASN A 34 -5.91 -10.77 -0.81
CA ASN A 34 -6.61 -10.70 -2.10
C ASN A 34 -8.11 -11.00 -1.98
N TYR A 35 -8.68 -10.96 -0.78
CA TYR A 35 -10.13 -11.03 -0.65
C TYR A 35 -10.76 -9.77 -1.26
N ILE A 36 -11.76 -9.97 -2.11
CA ILE A 36 -12.54 -8.87 -2.68
C ILE A 36 -13.59 -8.48 -1.65
N ASP A 37 -13.63 -7.20 -1.29
CA ASP A 37 -14.66 -6.66 -0.41
C ASP A 37 -15.92 -6.44 -1.25
N PRO A 38 -17.08 -7.04 -0.94
CA PRO A 38 -18.25 -6.96 -1.81
C PRO A 38 -18.71 -5.52 -2.10
N GLN A 39 -18.53 -4.59 -1.15
CA GLN A 39 -18.86 -3.18 -1.38
C GLN A 39 -17.90 -2.54 -2.39
N TYR A 40 -16.63 -2.94 -2.34
CA TYR A 40 -15.63 -2.47 -3.29
C TYR A 40 -15.88 -3.04 -4.69
N GLU A 41 -16.27 -4.31 -4.78
CA GLU A 41 -16.64 -4.99 -6.03
C GLU A 41 -17.80 -4.29 -6.73
N GLU A 42 -18.89 -4.01 -6.01
CA GLU A 42 -20.04 -3.29 -6.55
C GLU A 42 -19.67 -1.91 -7.10
N MET A 43 -18.79 -1.17 -6.40
CA MET A 43 -18.29 0.12 -6.88
C MET A 43 -17.34 -0.02 -8.07
N ALA A 44 -16.53 -1.08 -8.12
CA ALA A 44 -15.63 -1.34 -9.24
C ALA A 44 -16.40 -1.70 -10.51
N GLU A 45 -17.40 -2.57 -10.41
CA GLU A 45 -18.32 -2.87 -11.50
C GLU A 45 -19.04 -1.61 -12.00
N GLY A 46 -19.57 -0.79 -11.08
CA GLY A 46 -20.22 0.47 -11.46
C GLY A 46 -19.27 1.46 -12.14
N PHE A 47 -17.98 1.43 -11.79
CA PHE A 47 -16.97 2.29 -12.38
C PHE A 47 -16.58 1.87 -13.81
N GLU A 48 -16.59 0.56 -14.13
CA GLU A 48 -16.37 0.08 -15.51
C GLU A 48 -17.38 0.70 -16.49
N ASP A 49 -18.62 0.92 -16.03
CA ASP A 49 -19.70 1.49 -16.83
C ASP A 49 -19.80 3.03 -16.72
N ASN A 50 -19.30 3.64 -15.64
CA ASN A 50 -19.46 5.07 -15.35
C ASN A 50 -18.35 5.66 -14.45
N ASP A 51 -17.57 6.59 -15.00
CA ASP A 51 -16.50 7.29 -14.29
C ASP A 51 -16.96 8.08 -13.05
N GLU A 52 -18.26 8.33 -12.86
CA GLU A 52 -18.81 8.99 -11.66
C GLU A 52 -18.51 8.22 -10.36
N TYR A 53 -18.27 6.91 -10.43
CA TYR A 53 -17.90 6.09 -9.28
C TYR A 53 -16.47 6.30 -8.80
N VAL A 54 -15.64 7.05 -9.55
CA VAL A 54 -14.26 7.35 -9.16
C VAL A 54 -14.17 8.03 -7.79
N VAL A 55 -15.09 8.94 -7.48
CA VAL A 55 -15.10 9.67 -6.20
C VAL A 55 -15.49 8.71 -5.06
N PRO A 56 -16.61 7.96 -5.14
CA PRO A 56 -16.93 6.91 -4.17
C PRO A 56 -15.81 5.89 -3.93
N MET A 57 -15.12 5.42 -4.98
CA MET A 57 -14.00 4.47 -4.85
C MET A 57 -12.85 5.07 -4.05
N VAL A 58 -12.44 6.31 -4.37
CA VAL A 58 -11.37 7.02 -3.66
C VAL A 58 -11.75 7.25 -2.19
N ASP A 59 -12.98 7.66 -1.93
CA ASP A 59 -13.49 7.89 -0.57
C ASP A 59 -13.50 6.60 0.25
N TYR A 60 -13.94 5.50 -0.35
CA TYR A 60 -13.95 4.19 0.29
C TYR A 60 -12.54 3.71 0.64
N LEU A 61 -11.61 3.75 -0.31
CA LEU A 61 -10.22 3.34 -0.08
C LEU A 61 -9.52 4.25 0.94
N SER A 62 -9.80 5.55 0.92
CA SER A 62 -9.31 6.51 1.92
C SER A 62 -9.84 6.18 3.32
N TYR A 63 -11.14 5.91 3.44
CA TYR A 63 -11.75 5.46 4.69
C TYR A 63 -11.10 4.17 5.20
N ARG A 64 -10.91 3.16 4.33
CA ARG A 64 -10.25 1.90 4.68
C ARG A 64 -8.84 2.12 5.21
N LEU A 65 -8.06 2.98 4.56
CA LEU A 65 -6.72 3.35 4.98
C LEU A 65 -6.71 4.02 6.35
N HIS A 66 -7.54 5.04 6.55
CA HIS A 66 -7.59 5.78 7.83
C HIS A 66 -8.11 4.89 8.97
N ARG A 67 -9.08 4.02 8.70
CA ARG A 67 -9.54 3.00 9.64
C ARG A 67 -8.43 1.99 9.98
N ALA A 68 -7.59 1.61 9.03
CA ALA A 68 -6.45 0.74 9.32
C ALA A 68 -5.48 1.38 10.33
N LYS A 69 -5.20 2.68 10.15
CA LYS A 69 -4.24 3.44 10.98
C LYS A 69 -4.62 3.53 12.45
N ILE A 70 -5.92 3.52 12.77
CA ILE A 70 -6.39 3.57 14.17
C ILE A 70 -6.28 2.22 14.90
N TYR A 71 -6.05 1.10 14.21
CA TYR A 71 -5.91 -0.18 14.89
C TYR A 71 -4.67 -0.22 15.76
N ARG A 72 -4.85 -0.59 17.04
CA ARG A 72 -3.73 -0.87 17.96
C ARG A 72 -2.93 -2.09 17.53
N ASN A 73 -3.62 -3.15 17.09
CA ASN A 73 -2.98 -4.36 16.61
C ASN A 73 -2.20 -4.09 15.32
N ARG A 74 -0.86 -4.18 15.43
CA ARG A 74 0.06 -3.90 14.33
C ARG A 74 -0.15 -4.83 13.13
N ARG A 75 -0.36 -6.13 13.35
CA ARG A 75 -0.56 -7.09 12.26
C ARG A 75 -1.81 -6.74 11.46
N ARG A 76 -2.92 -6.46 12.15
CA ARG A 76 -4.17 -6.04 11.52
C ARG A 76 -4.02 -4.71 10.77
N ARG A 77 -3.38 -3.71 11.39
CA ARG A 77 -3.11 -2.42 10.75
C ARG A 77 -2.36 -2.57 9.44
N GLU A 78 -1.26 -3.32 9.44
CA GLU A 78 -0.41 -3.46 8.26
C GLU A 78 -1.07 -4.27 7.16
N ARG A 79 -1.79 -5.33 7.53
CA ARG A 79 -2.60 -6.12 6.60
C ARG A 79 -3.63 -5.25 5.88
N ASP A 80 -4.39 -4.44 6.63
CA ASP A 80 -5.43 -3.60 6.04
C ASP A 80 -4.83 -2.43 5.21
N ILE A 81 -3.61 -1.96 5.51
CA ILE A 81 -2.86 -1.00 4.65
C ILE A 81 -2.41 -1.68 3.35
N TRP A 82 -1.87 -2.91 3.44
CA TRP A 82 -1.50 -3.71 2.27
C TRP A 82 -2.67 -3.96 1.36
N TRP A 83 -3.85 -4.27 1.92
CA TRP A 83 -5.07 -4.47 1.14
C TRP A 83 -5.40 -3.23 0.28
N VAL A 84 -5.36 -2.02 0.86
CA VAL A 84 -5.61 -0.78 0.10
C VAL A 84 -4.57 -0.57 -1.01
N TRP A 85 -3.29 -0.83 -0.72
CA TRP A 85 -2.24 -0.74 -1.73
C TRP A 85 -2.46 -1.74 -2.87
N ILE A 86 -2.86 -2.97 -2.56
CA ILE A 86 -3.14 -4.02 -3.54
C ILE A 86 -4.30 -3.60 -4.45
N GLN A 87 -5.40 -3.07 -3.91
CA GLN A 87 -6.52 -2.57 -4.73
C GLN A 87 -6.06 -1.47 -5.70
N LEU A 88 -5.26 -0.51 -5.23
CA LEU A 88 -4.69 0.54 -6.11
C LEU A 88 -3.76 -0.02 -7.21
N LYS A 89 -3.14 -1.18 -6.99
CA LYS A 89 -2.28 -1.83 -7.99
C LYS A 89 -3.07 -2.70 -8.96
N TYR A 90 -4.16 -3.34 -8.52
CA TYR A 90 -5.10 -4.03 -9.42
C TYR A 90 -5.74 -3.04 -10.39
N GLU A 91 -6.21 -1.89 -9.89
CA GLU A 91 -6.83 -0.83 -10.69
C GLU A 91 -5.82 0.07 -11.43
N GLY A 92 -4.58 -0.38 -11.63
CA GLY A 92 -3.45 0.49 -12.00
C GLY A 92 -3.72 1.41 -13.22
N ILE A 93 -4.36 0.88 -14.27
CA ILE A 93 -4.71 1.65 -15.47
C ILE A 93 -5.72 2.76 -15.15
N TYR A 94 -6.73 2.44 -14.34
CA TYR A 94 -7.78 3.37 -13.94
C TYR A 94 -7.27 4.43 -12.97
N VAL A 95 -6.44 4.05 -12.01
CA VAL A 95 -5.77 4.97 -11.09
C VAL A 95 -4.91 5.98 -11.85
N GLU A 96 -4.19 5.53 -12.89
CA GLU A 96 -3.40 6.41 -13.75
C GLU A 96 -4.29 7.37 -14.57
N ALA A 97 -5.36 6.86 -15.19
CA ALA A 97 -6.32 7.68 -15.95
C ALA A 97 -7.02 8.73 -15.08
N CYS A 98 -7.32 8.40 -13.82
CA CYS A 98 -8.05 9.23 -12.86
C CYS A 98 -7.16 9.81 -11.76
N ILE A 99 -5.85 9.97 -12.01
CA ILE A 99 -4.88 10.31 -10.96
C ILE A 99 -5.19 11.62 -10.22
N LYS A 100 -5.91 12.57 -10.86
CA LYS A 100 -6.36 13.81 -10.20
C LYS A 100 -7.18 13.56 -8.92
N TYR A 101 -7.89 12.43 -8.84
CA TYR A 101 -8.64 12.01 -7.65
C TYR A 101 -7.78 11.16 -6.72
N TYR A 102 -6.98 10.24 -7.28
CA TYR A 102 -6.20 9.26 -6.51
C TYR A 102 -4.90 9.78 -5.92
N ALA A 103 -4.32 10.87 -6.44
CA ALA A 103 -2.95 11.29 -6.13
C ALA A 103 -2.66 11.39 -4.62
N LYS A 104 -3.58 11.98 -3.84
CA LYS A 104 -3.44 12.11 -2.40
C LYS A 104 -3.46 10.76 -1.69
N LEU A 105 -4.37 9.88 -2.10
CA LEU A 105 -4.49 8.53 -1.55
C LEU A 105 -3.24 7.70 -1.87
N VAL A 106 -2.78 7.72 -3.13
CA VAL A 106 -1.55 7.03 -3.56
C VAL A 106 -0.35 7.50 -2.75
N GLU A 107 -0.15 8.81 -2.62
CA GLU A 107 0.95 9.37 -1.81
C GLU A 107 0.89 8.89 -0.36
N GLU A 108 -0.31 8.88 0.24
CA GLU A 108 -0.51 8.48 1.63
C GLU A 108 -0.25 6.98 1.84
N VAL A 109 -0.80 6.13 0.97
CA VAL A 109 -0.61 4.67 1.04
C VAL A 109 0.85 4.30 0.79
N GLU A 110 1.50 4.86 -0.24
CA GLU A 110 2.90 4.59 -0.55
C GLU A 110 3.81 4.95 0.63
N LYS A 111 3.55 6.07 1.29
CA LYS A 111 4.27 6.45 2.51
C LYS A 111 4.18 5.41 3.61
N ASP A 112 2.99 4.87 3.86
CA ASP A 112 2.80 3.84 4.88
C ASP A 112 3.48 2.52 4.49
N ILE A 113 3.35 2.11 3.22
CA ILE A 113 4.00 0.91 2.68
C ILE A 113 5.51 1.00 2.78
N TYR A 114 6.14 2.09 2.34
CA TYR A 114 7.59 2.25 2.45
C TYR A 114 8.07 2.28 3.90
N THR A 115 7.25 2.79 4.82
CA THR A 115 7.55 2.74 6.27
C THR A 115 7.52 1.30 6.80
N ILE A 116 6.53 0.50 6.39
CA ILE A 116 6.43 -0.94 6.74
C ILE A 116 7.65 -1.68 6.20
N LEU A 117 7.94 -1.52 4.92
CA LEU A 117 9.03 -2.18 4.20
C LEU A 117 10.40 -1.81 4.77
N HIS A 118 10.66 -0.53 5.03
CA HIS A 118 11.95 -0.09 5.57
C HIS A 118 12.21 -0.70 6.95
N ARG A 119 11.19 -0.76 7.80
CA ARG A 119 11.32 -1.39 9.12
C ARG A 119 11.57 -2.89 9.03
N GLU A 120 10.93 -3.59 8.10
CA GLU A 120 11.23 -5.02 7.84
C GLU A 120 12.66 -5.22 7.33
N TYR A 121 13.11 -4.37 6.41
CA TYR A 121 14.46 -4.38 5.86
C TYR A 121 15.53 -4.18 6.94
N VAL A 122 15.36 -3.19 7.83
CA VAL A 122 16.29 -2.94 8.95
C VAL A 122 16.32 -4.13 9.91
N ARG A 123 15.18 -4.76 10.19
CA ARG A 123 15.10 -5.97 11.03
C ARG A 123 15.84 -7.15 10.38
N MET A 124 15.65 -7.37 9.08
CA MET A 124 16.35 -8.41 8.32
C MET A 124 17.87 -8.21 8.40
N LYS A 125 18.36 -6.98 8.17
CA LYS A 125 19.80 -6.66 8.27
C LYS A 125 20.39 -7.01 9.64
N ARG A 126 19.70 -6.64 10.72
CA ARG A 126 20.13 -6.93 12.10
C ARG A 126 20.24 -8.43 12.37
N ASN A 127 19.27 -9.20 11.90
CA ASN A 127 19.28 -10.66 12.08
C ASN A 127 20.43 -11.32 11.30
N GLN A 128 20.74 -10.83 10.10
CA GLN A 128 21.88 -11.34 9.31
C GLN A 128 23.24 -11.03 9.96
N THR A 129 23.37 -9.90 10.65
CA THR A 129 24.60 -9.56 11.39
C THR A 129 24.75 -10.37 12.68
N SER A 130 23.65 -10.66 13.40
CA SER A 130 23.69 -11.47 14.62
C SER A 130 24.01 -12.95 14.34
N ASN A 131 23.59 -13.51 13.20
CA ASN A 131 23.90 -14.90 12.83
C ASN A 131 25.34 -15.12 12.32
N LYS A 132 26.15 -14.06 12.22
CA LYS A 132 27.56 -14.11 11.80
C LYS A 132 28.54 -13.98 12.98
N GLN A 133 28.04 -13.78 14.20
CA GLN A 133 28.79 -13.80 15.45
C GLN A 133 28.60 -15.15 16.13
#